data_AF-A0A2T7EVW4-F1
#
_entry.id   AF-A0A2T7EVW4-F1
#
_cell.length_a   1.000
_cell.length_b   1.000
_cell.length_c   1.000
_cell.angle_alpha   90.00
_cell.angle_beta   90.00
_cell.angle_gamma   90.00
#
_symmetry.space_group_name_H-M   'P 1'
#
loop_
_entity.id
_entity.type
_entity.pdbx_description
1 polymer ?
#
loop_
_entity_poly.entity_id
_entity_poly.type
_entity_poly.pdbx_seq_one_letter_code
_entity_poly.pdbx_strand_id
1 'polypeptide(L)'
;MASTMAIEGKHRQVYESFHGPGTFPDNCKAAEGWEDKLLEACKRQGIWKEGEEEGAVMGDVLKKTMDLGGVRTTSTLGQGLLGLRESEKHSGDGLTPERVAELLDQGPCIGRLWICPRYFHFDAAKNNDRVYRGCGRDKGARAKSKRRYGNRQNGSHVVVCFQYRFCGEQMHVLVLDNHEEDGPERWIDAEELDALFTLKVDCLCGSPDHYHDAGTSLVT
;
A
#
# COMPACT_ATOMS: atom_id res chain seq x y z
N MET A 1 1.04 4.84 8.11
CA MET A 1 2.06 3.79 7.99
C MET A 1 1.94 3.04 6.66
N ALA A 2 0.97 2.14 6.43
CA ALA A 2 0.90 1.39 5.17
C ALA A 2 0.86 2.28 3.91
N SER A 3 0.16 3.42 3.97
CA SER A 3 0.17 4.42 2.89
C SER A 3 1.54 4.99 2.59
N THR A 4 2.30 5.34 3.63
CA THR A 4 3.63 5.92 3.53
C THR A 4 4.60 4.91 2.93
N MET A 5 4.60 3.67 3.44
CA MET A 5 5.43 2.58 2.92
C MET A 5 5.11 2.27 1.45
N ALA A 6 3.82 2.27 1.06
CA ALA A 6 3.44 2.07 -0.33
C ALA A 6 3.89 3.22 -1.24
N ILE A 7 3.81 4.48 -0.77
CA ILE A 7 4.31 5.65 -1.50
C ILE A 7 5.83 5.55 -1.68
N GLU A 8 6.58 5.25 -0.62
CA GLU A 8 8.03 5.02 -0.67
C GLU A 8 8.40 3.90 -1.65
N GLY A 9 7.73 2.74 -1.55
CA GLY A 9 7.94 1.61 -2.44
C GLY A 9 7.63 1.95 -3.90
N LYS A 10 6.58 2.75 -4.15
CA LYS A 10 6.24 3.21 -5.49
C LYS A 10 7.28 4.19 -6.06
N HIS A 11 7.76 5.12 -5.24
CA HIS A 11 8.86 6.02 -5.62
C HIS A 11 10.15 5.24 -5.91
N ARG A 12 10.50 4.26 -5.08
CA ARG A 12 11.63 3.35 -5.32
C ARG A 12 11.51 2.66 -6.67
N GLN A 13 10.38 2.02 -6.93
CA GLN A 13 10.14 1.32 -8.19
C GLN A 13 10.30 2.25 -9.41
N VAL A 14 9.68 3.44 -9.36
CA VAL A 14 9.77 4.40 -10.47
C VAL A 14 11.21 4.87 -10.64
N TYR A 15 11.89 5.26 -9.56
CA TYR A 15 13.28 5.74 -9.61
C TYR A 15 14.25 4.70 -10.16
N GLU A 16 14.21 3.48 -9.63
CA GLU A 16 15.12 2.39 -10.02
C GLU A 16 14.86 1.88 -11.44
N SER A 17 13.66 2.09 -12.00
CA SER A 17 13.41 1.79 -13.41
C SER A 17 14.21 2.69 -14.38
N PHE A 18 14.62 3.88 -13.93
CA PHE A 18 15.47 4.79 -14.71
C PHE A 18 16.95 4.74 -14.32
N HIS A 19 17.27 4.44 -13.06
CA HIS A 19 18.63 4.58 -12.51
C HIS A 19 19.33 3.23 -12.21
N GLY A 20 18.58 2.12 -12.25
CA GLY A 20 19.06 0.78 -11.96
C GLY A 20 18.56 0.23 -10.62
N PRO A 21 18.47 -1.10 -10.46
CA PRO A 21 18.05 -1.72 -9.20
C PRO A 21 18.99 -1.36 -8.04
N GLY A 22 18.43 -1.07 -6.86
CA GLY A 22 19.18 -0.80 -5.64
C GLY A 22 19.86 0.58 -5.59
N THR A 23 19.52 1.49 -6.50
CA THR A 23 20.07 2.85 -6.51
C THR A 23 19.19 3.86 -5.77
N PHE A 24 18.01 3.46 -5.29
CA PHE A 24 17.13 4.37 -4.57
C PHE A 24 17.78 4.82 -3.24
N PRO A 25 17.89 6.13 -2.96
CA PRO A 25 18.61 6.59 -1.78
C PRO A 25 17.94 6.21 -0.46
N ASP A 26 18.74 5.77 0.52
CA ASP A 26 18.26 5.38 1.86
C ASP A 26 17.58 6.52 2.63
N ASN A 27 17.91 7.77 2.30
CA ASN A 27 17.29 8.95 2.89
C ASN A 27 15.95 9.32 2.23
N CYS A 28 15.53 8.67 1.14
CA CYS A 28 14.21 8.82 0.50
C CYS A 28 13.15 7.97 1.23
N LYS A 29 13.06 8.17 2.54
CA LYS A 29 12.03 7.61 3.43
C LYS A 29 11.35 8.72 4.22
N ALA A 30 10.22 8.40 4.85
CA ALA A 30 9.49 9.33 5.69
C ALA A 30 10.39 9.92 6.76
N ALA A 31 10.35 11.25 6.89
CA ALA A 31 11.04 11.95 7.95
C ALA A 31 10.43 11.58 9.31
N GLU A 32 11.25 11.65 10.35
CA GLU A 32 10.80 11.41 11.73
C GLU A 32 9.57 12.27 12.09
N GLY A 33 8.59 11.64 12.72
CA GLY A 33 7.32 12.26 13.10
C GLY A 33 6.38 12.59 11.92
N TRP A 34 6.66 12.14 10.70
CA TRP A 34 5.74 12.29 9.57
C TRP A 34 4.39 11.62 9.83
N GLU A 35 4.41 10.40 10.36
CA GLU A 35 3.20 9.63 10.66
C GLU A 35 2.32 10.33 11.68
N ASP A 36 2.92 10.88 12.75
CA ASP A 36 2.18 11.67 13.75
C ASP A 36 1.57 12.93 13.12
N LYS A 37 2.31 13.62 12.25
CA LYS A 37 1.79 14.80 11.53
C LYS A 37 0.62 14.44 10.64
N LEU A 38 0.69 13.30 9.93
CA LEU A 38 -0.41 12.82 9.09
C LEU A 38 -1.62 12.44 9.94
N LEU A 39 -1.41 11.70 11.03
CA LEU A 39 -2.46 11.32 11.98
C LEU A 39 -3.17 12.54 12.55
N GLU A 40 -2.42 13.52 13.05
CA GLU A 40 -2.99 14.76 13.59
C GLU A 40 -3.72 15.58 12.51
N ALA A 41 -3.22 15.58 11.28
CA ALA A 41 -3.92 16.21 10.17
C ALA A 41 -5.25 15.49 9.82
N CYS A 42 -5.28 14.16 9.91
CA CYS A 42 -6.49 13.35 9.73
C CYS A 42 -7.50 13.59 10.87
N LYS A 43 -7.05 13.62 12.13
CA LYS A 43 -7.91 13.94 13.29
C LYS A 43 -8.55 15.31 13.17
N ARG A 44 -7.76 16.35 12.82
CA ARG A 44 -8.28 17.71 12.62
C ARG A 44 -9.36 17.83 11.53
N GLN A 45 -9.41 16.88 10.59
CA GLN A 45 -10.41 16.85 9.52
C GLN A 45 -11.51 15.81 9.75
N GLY A 46 -11.53 15.14 10.90
CA GLY A 46 -12.51 14.08 11.19
C GLY A 46 -12.36 12.83 10.32
N ILE A 47 -11.21 12.64 9.67
CA ILE A 47 -10.89 11.45 8.88
C ILE A 47 -10.59 10.26 9.81
N TRP A 48 -9.86 10.53 10.90
CA TRP A 48 -9.61 9.56 11.95
C TRP A 48 -10.83 9.49 12.89
N LYS A 49 -11.41 8.30 13.02
CA LYS A 49 -12.48 8.01 13.96
C LYS A 49 -11.88 7.43 15.24
N GLU A 50 -12.39 7.89 16.37
CA GLU A 50 -12.07 7.36 17.70
C GLU A 50 -13.26 6.54 18.23
N GLY A 51 -13.00 5.62 19.17
CA GLY A 51 -14.03 4.82 19.82
C GLY A 51 -14.09 3.36 19.34
N GLU A 52 -15.29 2.81 19.16
CA GLU A 52 -15.47 1.38 18.87
C GLU A 52 -14.99 0.97 17.47
N GLU A 53 -14.96 1.91 16.52
CA GLU A 53 -14.43 1.74 15.17
C GLU A 53 -13.24 2.69 14.96
N GLU A 54 -12.20 2.50 15.78
CA GLU A 54 -10.98 3.29 15.69
C GLU A 54 -10.26 3.06 14.35
N GLY A 55 -9.91 4.15 13.66
CA GLY A 55 -9.19 4.12 12.40
C GLY A 55 -9.73 5.10 11.37
N ALA A 56 -9.30 4.92 10.12
CA ALA A 56 -9.66 5.81 9.02
C ALA A 56 -9.96 5.03 7.73
N VAL A 57 -10.74 5.64 6.85
CA VAL A 57 -10.96 5.13 5.50
C VAL A 57 -9.73 5.47 4.66
N MET A 58 -9.10 4.44 4.07
CA MET A 58 -7.84 4.61 3.33
C MET A 58 -7.94 5.64 2.19
N GLY A 59 -9.07 5.70 1.47
CA GLY A 59 -9.27 6.70 0.43
C GLY A 59 -9.15 8.14 0.94
N ASP A 60 -9.69 8.41 2.12
CA ASP A 60 -9.64 9.75 2.74
C ASP A 60 -8.24 10.07 3.24
N VAL A 61 -7.52 9.08 3.79
CA VAL A 61 -6.12 9.24 4.18
C VAL A 61 -5.22 9.53 2.97
N LEU A 62 -5.39 8.81 1.85
CA LEU A 62 -4.63 9.06 0.61
C LEU A 62 -4.93 10.46 0.06
N LYS A 63 -6.20 10.86 0.04
CA LYS A 63 -6.59 12.23 -0.31
C LYS A 63 -5.90 13.25 0.58
N LYS A 64 -5.87 13.00 1.89
CA LYS A 64 -5.17 13.89 2.83
C LYS A 64 -3.66 13.94 2.58
N THR A 65 -3.04 12.81 2.25
CA THR A 65 -1.63 12.77 1.87
C THR A 65 -1.36 13.57 0.60
N MET A 66 -2.23 13.50 -0.41
CA MET A 66 -2.15 14.34 -1.62
C MET A 66 -2.30 15.83 -1.29
N ASP A 67 -3.23 16.21 -0.41
CA ASP A 67 -3.41 17.60 0.04
C ASP A 67 -2.16 18.16 0.76
N LEU A 68 -1.35 17.28 1.36
CA LEU A 68 -0.06 17.64 1.97
C LEU A 68 1.11 17.61 0.98
N GLY A 69 0.84 17.28 -0.28
CA GLY A 69 1.80 17.15 -1.37
C GLY A 69 2.51 15.79 -1.46
N GLY A 70 2.26 14.86 -0.54
CA GLY A 70 2.96 13.57 -0.48
C GLY A 70 3.60 13.31 0.89
N VAL A 71 4.63 12.47 0.94
CA VAL A 71 5.35 12.09 2.16
C VAL A 71 6.61 12.94 2.31
N ARG A 72 6.76 13.64 3.43
CA ARG A 72 7.99 14.42 3.70
C ARG A 72 9.16 13.49 3.98
N THR A 73 10.32 13.83 3.41
CA THR A 73 11.55 13.07 3.54
C THR A 73 12.73 13.98 3.90
N THR A 74 13.85 13.42 4.37
CA THR A 74 15.10 14.17 4.63
C THR A 74 16.00 14.25 3.41
N SER A 75 15.65 13.56 2.32
CA SER A 75 16.35 13.67 1.03
C SER A 75 16.17 15.05 0.39
N THR A 76 17.15 15.48 -0.40
CA THR A 76 17.01 16.66 -1.27
C THR A 76 16.33 16.35 -2.60
N LEU A 77 16.22 15.06 -2.96
CA LEU A 77 15.43 14.61 -4.11
C LEU A 77 13.94 14.94 -3.90
N GLY A 78 13.24 15.24 -5.00
CA GLY A 78 11.84 15.66 -4.94
C GLY A 78 11.59 16.86 -4.03
N GLN A 79 12.61 17.70 -3.79
CA GLN A 79 12.55 18.86 -2.88
C GLN A 79 12.16 18.48 -1.44
N GLY A 80 12.59 17.31 -0.95
CA GLY A 80 12.21 16.83 0.39
C GLY A 80 10.83 16.22 0.46
N LEU A 81 10.26 15.84 -0.68
CA LEU A 81 8.92 15.29 -0.78
C LEU A 81 8.87 14.09 -1.73
N LEU A 82 8.30 13.01 -1.26
CA LEU A 82 7.86 11.88 -2.08
C LEU A 82 6.41 12.17 -2.51
N GLY A 83 6.28 12.86 -3.64
CA GLY A 83 4.98 13.34 -4.14
C GLY A 83 4.00 12.22 -4.48
N LEU A 84 2.76 12.32 -3.97
CA LEU A 84 1.64 11.46 -4.36
C LEU A 84 0.69 12.28 -5.22
N ARG A 85 0.54 11.89 -6.50
CA ARG A 85 -0.25 12.63 -7.49
C ARG A 85 -1.68 12.12 -7.59
N GLU A 86 -1.83 10.81 -7.57
CA GLU A 86 -3.12 10.17 -7.77
C GLU A 86 -3.18 8.83 -7.03
N SER A 87 -4.38 8.47 -6.58
CA SER A 87 -4.68 7.12 -6.10
C SER A 87 -5.99 6.63 -6.71
N GLU A 88 -6.01 5.39 -7.17
CA GLU A 88 -7.22 4.77 -7.71
C GLU A 88 -7.60 3.53 -6.90
N LYS A 89 -8.87 3.43 -6.53
CA LYS A 89 -9.41 2.30 -5.77
C LYS A 89 -10.05 1.26 -6.71
N HIS A 90 -9.60 0.02 -6.59
CA HIS A 90 -10.14 -1.17 -7.26
C HIS A 90 -10.82 -2.04 -6.21
N SER A 91 -12.09 -2.41 -6.40
CA SER A 91 -12.84 -3.23 -5.42
C SER A 91 -14.07 -3.90 -6.02
N GLY A 92 -14.63 -4.88 -5.30
CA GLY A 92 -15.84 -5.61 -5.72
C GLY A 92 -15.53 -6.69 -6.76
N ASP A 93 -16.54 -7.08 -7.52
CA ASP A 93 -16.49 -8.23 -8.45
C ASP A 93 -15.45 -8.07 -9.58
N GLY A 94 -14.93 -6.86 -9.80
CA GLY A 94 -13.87 -6.60 -10.77
C GLY A 94 -12.46 -6.92 -10.28
N LEU A 95 -12.27 -7.31 -9.02
CA LEU A 95 -10.96 -7.61 -8.43
C LEU A 95 -10.61 -9.10 -8.56
N THR A 96 -10.58 -9.63 -9.79
CA THR A 96 -10.18 -11.02 -10.05
C THR A 96 -8.67 -11.21 -9.80
N PRO A 97 -8.19 -12.45 -9.60
CA PRO A 97 -6.76 -12.73 -9.49
C PRO A 97 -5.92 -12.13 -10.63
N GLU A 98 -6.37 -12.24 -11.87
CA GLU A 98 -5.69 -11.68 -13.04
C GLU A 98 -5.62 -10.16 -12.94
N ARG A 99 -6.72 -9.52 -12.54
CA ARG A 99 -6.73 -8.07 -12.33
C ARG A 99 -5.80 -7.65 -11.19
N VAL A 100 -5.73 -8.42 -10.11
CA VAL A 100 -4.77 -8.17 -9.02
C VAL A 100 -3.33 -8.26 -9.52
N ALA A 101 -3.02 -9.24 -10.37
CA ALA A 101 -1.69 -9.39 -10.96
C ALA A 101 -1.35 -8.18 -11.86
N GLU A 102 -2.25 -7.77 -12.75
CA GLU A 102 -2.08 -6.58 -13.60
C GLU A 102 -1.82 -5.29 -12.79
N LEU A 103 -2.48 -5.15 -11.63
CA LEU A 103 -2.30 -3.99 -10.76
C LEU A 103 -0.95 -4.05 -10.02
N LEU A 104 -0.49 -5.24 -9.63
CA LEU A 104 0.80 -5.44 -8.97
C LEU A 104 1.99 -5.35 -9.94
N ASP A 105 1.82 -5.72 -11.21
CA ASP A 105 2.83 -5.54 -12.25
C ASP A 105 3.13 -4.05 -12.49
N GLN A 106 2.16 -3.18 -12.23
CA GLN A 106 2.37 -1.73 -12.24
C GLN A 106 3.18 -1.26 -11.02
N GLY A 107 3.30 -2.07 -9.96
CA GLY A 107 4.10 -1.79 -8.76
C GLY A 107 3.37 -2.00 -7.44
N PRO A 108 4.04 -1.69 -6.32
CA PRO A 108 3.45 -1.81 -5.00
C PRO A 108 2.15 -1.01 -4.89
N CYS A 109 1.13 -1.64 -4.30
CA CYS A 109 -0.17 -1.05 -4.07
C CYS A 109 -0.61 -1.25 -2.62
N ILE A 110 -1.63 -0.54 -2.16
CA ILE A 110 -2.18 -0.73 -0.81
C ILE A 110 -3.32 -1.74 -0.91
N GLY A 111 -3.21 -2.86 -0.20
CA GLY A 111 -4.28 -3.82 -0.07
C GLY A 111 -5.11 -3.57 1.18
N ARG A 112 -6.42 -3.76 1.07
CA ARG A 112 -7.33 -3.80 2.22
C ARG A 112 -7.89 -5.21 2.34
N LEU A 113 -7.93 -5.72 3.57
CA LEU A 113 -8.46 -7.05 3.88
C LEU A 113 -9.15 -7.05 5.24
N TRP A 114 -9.91 -8.11 5.52
CA TRP A 114 -10.49 -8.34 6.83
C TRP A 114 -9.65 -9.34 7.64
N ILE A 115 -9.20 -8.92 8.83
CA ILE A 115 -8.34 -9.73 9.70
C ILE A 115 -9.06 -10.17 10.98
N CYS A 116 -8.50 -11.21 11.60
CA CYS A 116 -8.81 -11.69 12.94
C CYS A 116 -7.50 -12.12 13.64
N PRO A 117 -7.50 -12.53 14.92
CA PRO A 117 -6.27 -12.89 15.64
C PRO A 117 -5.40 -13.96 14.95
N ARG A 118 -5.99 -14.84 14.12
CA ARG A 118 -5.21 -15.83 13.36
C ARG A 118 -4.22 -15.21 12.38
N TYR A 119 -4.52 -14.02 11.86
CA TYR A 119 -3.69 -13.31 10.89
C TYR A 119 -2.24 -13.15 11.39
N PHE A 120 -2.08 -12.87 12.68
CA PHE A 120 -0.77 -12.67 13.32
C PHE A 120 0.10 -13.93 13.46
N HIS A 121 -0.43 -15.11 13.14
CA HIS A 121 0.33 -16.38 13.16
C HIS A 121 0.95 -16.75 11.80
N PHE A 122 0.64 -15.98 10.77
CA PHE A 122 1.29 -16.11 9.47
C PHE A 122 2.59 -15.32 9.51
N ASP A 123 3.61 -15.76 8.77
CA ASP A 123 4.92 -15.11 8.67
C ASP A 123 5.68 -15.86 7.56
N ALA A 124 5.87 -15.20 6.42
CA ALA A 124 6.49 -15.80 5.24
C ALA A 124 7.97 -16.13 5.47
N ALA A 125 8.66 -15.37 6.33
CA ALA A 125 10.05 -15.64 6.69
C ALA A 125 10.19 -16.92 7.53
N LYS A 126 9.19 -17.21 8.38
CA LYS A 126 9.17 -18.46 9.18
C LYS A 126 8.64 -19.66 8.40
N ASN A 127 7.65 -19.46 7.54
CA ASN A 127 7.08 -20.53 6.71
C ASN A 127 6.45 -19.95 5.44
N ASN A 128 7.18 -20.06 4.34
CA ASN A 128 6.82 -19.49 3.04
C ASN A 128 5.62 -20.19 2.36
N ASP A 129 5.15 -21.32 2.89
CA ASP A 129 4.00 -22.06 2.35
C ASP A 129 2.69 -21.71 3.07
N ARG A 130 2.76 -20.99 4.19
CA ARG A 130 1.55 -20.59 4.94
C ARG A 130 0.88 -19.39 4.28
N VAL A 131 -0.36 -19.61 3.87
CA VAL A 131 -1.22 -18.58 3.26
C VAL A 131 -2.38 -18.25 4.17
N TYR A 132 -2.57 -16.97 4.45
CA TYR A 132 -3.74 -16.47 5.14
C TYR A 132 -4.95 -16.48 4.19
N ARG A 133 -5.91 -17.35 4.49
CA ARG A 133 -7.17 -17.51 3.74
C ARG A 133 -8.36 -16.82 4.41
N GLY A 134 -8.07 -15.77 5.18
CA GLY A 134 -9.08 -14.83 5.63
C GLY A 134 -10.14 -15.35 6.60
N CYS A 135 -11.09 -14.45 6.86
CA CYS A 135 -12.27 -14.71 7.67
C CYS A 135 -13.40 -13.69 7.42
N GLY A 136 -13.33 -12.91 6.35
CA GLY A 136 -14.21 -11.76 6.14
C GLY A 136 -14.57 -11.45 4.70
N ARG A 137 -14.50 -12.46 3.83
CA ARG A 137 -14.85 -12.38 2.42
C ARG A 137 -16.25 -11.78 2.17
N ASP A 138 -17.21 -12.13 3.03
CA ASP A 138 -18.57 -11.60 2.98
C ASP A 138 -19.09 -11.13 4.35
N LYS A 139 -20.26 -10.47 4.36
CA LYS A 139 -20.90 -9.96 5.58
C LYS A 139 -21.14 -11.06 6.63
N GLY A 140 -21.52 -12.26 6.19
CA GLY A 140 -21.74 -13.42 7.04
C GLY A 140 -20.45 -13.95 7.65
N ALA A 141 -19.37 -14.02 6.87
CA ALA A 141 -18.03 -14.39 7.34
C ALA A 141 -17.53 -13.40 8.39
N ARG A 142 -17.64 -12.08 8.13
CA ARG A 142 -17.29 -11.02 9.08
C ARG A 142 -18.10 -11.13 10.38
N ALA A 143 -19.40 -11.39 10.28
CA ALA A 143 -20.24 -11.60 11.47
C ALA A 143 -19.84 -12.84 12.28
N LYS A 144 -19.50 -13.94 11.60
CA LYS A 144 -18.98 -15.17 12.25
C LYS A 144 -17.64 -14.91 12.93
N SER A 145 -16.72 -14.19 12.28
CA SER A 145 -15.40 -13.89 12.86
C SER A 145 -15.52 -12.98 14.09
N LYS A 146 -16.39 -11.95 14.02
CA LYS A 146 -16.73 -11.09 15.17
C LYS A 146 -17.31 -11.87 16.33
N ARG A 147 -18.25 -12.81 16.07
CA ARG A 147 -18.78 -13.69 17.13
C ARG A 147 -17.71 -14.58 17.77
N ARG A 148 -16.70 -15.00 17.02
CA ARG A 148 -15.67 -15.92 17.48
C ARG A 148 -14.56 -15.24 18.29
N TYR A 149 -14.11 -14.08 17.85
CA TYR A 149 -12.94 -13.41 18.43
C TYR A 149 -13.26 -12.06 19.08
N GLY A 150 -14.50 -11.58 18.98
CA GLY A 150 -14.94 -10.29 19.51
C GLY A 150 -14.71 -9.12 18.55
N ASN A 151 -15.49 -8.05 18.73
CA ASN A 151 -15.50 -6.91 17.79
C ASN A 151 -14.16 -6.18 17.70
N ARG A 152 -13.42 -6.05 18.82
CA ARG A 152 -12.14 -5.31 18.86
C ARG A 152 -10.94 -6.06 18.29
N GLN A 153 -11.08 -7.36 18.06
CA GLN A 153 -9.99 -8.21 17.56
C GLN A 153 -10.14 -8.55 16.07
N ASN A 154 -11.24 -8.11 15.44
CA ASN A 154 -11.47 -8.25 14.01
C ASN A 154 -11.60 -6.87 13.40
N GLY A 155 -11.12 -6.70 12.17
CA GLY A 155 -11.25 -5.40 11.54
C GLY A 155 -10.78 -5.38 10.10
N SER A 156 -11.11 -4.26 9.46
CA SER A 156 -10.45 -3.87 8.22
C SER A 156 -8.99 -3.54 8.55
N HIS A 157 -8.08 -4.08 7.76
CA HIS A 157 -6.64 -3.84 7.88
C HIS A 157 -6.10 -3.41 6.51
N VAL A 158 -5.04 -2.61 6.52
CA VAL A 158 -4.37 -2.16 5.30
C VAL A 158 -2.91 -2.56 5.31
N VAL A 159 -2.44 -3.08 4.18
CA VAL A 159 -1.08 -3.61 3.99
C VAL A 159 -0.50 -3.11 2.67
N VAL A 160 0.81 -3.25 2.48
CA VAL A 160 1.43 -3.00 1.17
C VAL A 160 1.49 -4.33 0.42
N CYS A 161 0.83 -4.44 -0.71
CA CYS A 161 0.94 -5.58 -1.62
C CYS A 161 2.03 -5.27 -2.65
N PHE A 162 3.01 -6.17 -2.82
CA PHE A 162 4.17 -5.87 -3.68
C PHE A 162 4.67 -7.03 -4.54
N GLN A 163 4.25 -8.26 -4.26
CA GLN A 163 4.57 -9.44 -5.08
C GLN A 163 3.38 -10.41 -5.10
N TYR A 164 3.39 -11.35 -6.04
CA TYR A 164 2.41 -12.42 -6.11
C TYR A 164 3.00 -13.72 -6.67
N ARG A 165 2.25 -14.81 -6.49
CA ARG A 165 2.50 -16.09 -7.16
C ARG A 165 1.18 -16.80 -7.46
N PHE A 166 1.17 -17.56 -8.55
CA PHE A 166 0.11 -18.52 -8.83
C PHE A 166 0.50 -19.91 -8.30
N CYS A 167 -0.43 -20.57 -7.62
CA CYS A 167 -0.30 -21.92 -7.08
C CYS A 167 -1.50 -22.75 -7.57
N GLY A 168 -1.41 -23.28 -8.78
CA GLY A 168 -2.55 -23.85 -9.48
C GLY A 168 -3.54 -22.73 -9.85
N GLU A 169 -4.82 -22.91 -9.49
CA GLU A 169 -5.87 -21.92 -9.70
C GLU A 169 -5.91 -20.82 -8.62
N GLN A 170 -5.09 -20.94 -7.58
CA GLN A 170 -5.03 -19.96 -6.48
C GLN A 170 -3.96 -18.92 -6.75
N MET A 171 -4.28 -17.65 -6.48
CA MET A 171 -3.29 -16.57 -6.45
C MET A 171 -3.01 -16.18 -5.01
N HIS A 172 -1.73 -16.06 -4.68
CA HIS A 172 -1.27 -15.56 -3.40
C HIS A 172 -0.52 -14.25 -3.59
N VAL A 173 -0.87 -13.25 -2.80
CA VAL A 173 -0.22 -11.93 -2.77
C VAL A 173 0.69 -11.86 -1.56
N LEU A 174 1.95 -11.50 -1.77
CA LEU A 174 2.87 -11.19 -0.68
C LEU A 174 2.61 -9.75 -0.24
N VAL A 175 2.38 -9.59 1.05
CA VAL A 175 2.11 -8.30 1.66
C VAL A 175 3.14 -7.98 2.73
N LEU A 176 3.53 -6.71 2.81
CA LEU A 176 4.30 -6.15 3.90
C LEU A 176 3.30 -5.53 4.88
N ASP A 177 3.28 -6.09 6.08
CA ASP A 177 2.40 -5.66 7.16
C ASP A 177 3.03 -4.47 7.88
N ASN A 178 2.22 -3.58 8.47
CA ASN A 178 2.69 -2.37 9.14
C ASN A 178 2.71 -2.50 10.67
N HIS A 179 2.74 -3.74 11.18
CA HIS A 179 2.78 -4.00 12.63
C HIS A 179 4.15 -3.75 13.28
N GLU A 180 5.24 -3.84 12.52
CA GLU A 180 6.60 -3.53 12.96
C GLU A 180 7.29 -2.65 11.90
N GLU A 181 8.45 -2.06 12.22
CA GLU A 181 9.17 -1.12 11.32
C GLU A 181 9.47 -1.74 9.94
N ASP A 182 9.89 -3.00 9.93
CA ASP A 182 10.10 -3.81 8.72
C ASP A 182 9.05 -4.93 8.63
N GLY A 183 7.82 -4.61 9.03
CA GLY A 183 6.80 -5.56 9.48
C GLY A 183 6.65 -6.83 8.63
N PRO A 184 6.27 -7.95 9.28
CA PRO A 184 6.49 -9.26 8.71
C PRO A 184 5.75 -9.44 7.39
N GLU A 185 6.42 -10.08 6.45
CA GLU A 185 5.83 -10.45 5.18
C GLU A 185 4.81 -11.59 5.36
N ARG A 186 3.71 -11.54 4.60
CA ARG A 186 2.62 -12.52 4.70
C ARG A 186 2.08 -12.88 3.31
N TRP A 187 1.93 -14.16 3.04
CA TRP A 187 1.14 -14.60 1.89
C TRP A 187 -0.35 -14.55 2.22
N ILE A 188 -1.09 -13.81 1.40
CA ILE A 188 -2.53 -13.65 1.50
C ILE A 188 -3.17 -14.27 0.27
N ASP A 189 -4.25 -15.03 0.45
CA ASP A 189 -5.08 -15.45 -0.67
C ASP A 189 -5.70 -14.21 -1.33
N ALA A 190 -5.52 -14.04 -2.64
CA ALA A 190 -5.93 -12.83 -3.36
C ALA A 190 -7.43 -12.54 -3.17
N GLU A 191 -8.26 -13.57 -3.01
CA GLU A 191 -9.70 -13.43 -2.78
C GLU A 191 -10.07 -12.77 -1.43
N GLU A 192 -9.12 -12.66 -0.50
CA GLU A 192 -9.34 -12.01 0.80
C GLU A 192 -9.03 -10.50 0.78
N LEU A 193 -8.47 -10.00 -0.32
CA LEU A 193 -8.34 -8.57 -0.57
C LEU A 193 -9.71 -8.02 -1.02
N ASP A 194 -10.29 -7.12 -0.23
CA ASP A 194 -11.58 -6.52 -0.56
C ASP A 194 -11.45 -5.14 -1.25
N ALA A 195 -10.23 -4.61 -1.32
CA ALA A 195 -9.86 -3.50 -2.20
C ALA A 195 -8.33 -3.45 -2.42
N LEU A 196 -7.92 -2.90 -3.57
CA LEU A 196 -6.56 -2.44 -3.83
C LEU A 196 -6.58 -0.94 -4.15
N PHE A 197 -5.54 -0.22 -3.75
CA PHE A 197 -5.31 1.17 -4.12
C PHE A 197 -3.99 1.28 -4.87
N THR A 198 -4.05 1.58 -6.17
CA THR A 198 -2.84 1.87 -6.96
C THR A 198 -2.45 3.33 -6.79
N LEU A 199 -1.15 3.61 -6.90
CA LEU A 199 -0.57 4.92 -6.64
C LEU A 199 0.15 5.43 -7.89
N LYS A 200 -0.04 6.70 -8.22
CA LYS A 200 0.83 7.43 -9.15
C LYS A 200 1.60 8.49 -8.38
N VAL A 201 2.90 8.51 -8.60
CA VAL A 201 3.84 9.36 -7.86
C VAL A 201 4.57 10.30 -8.82
N ASP A 202 5.09 11.40 -8.27
CA ASP A 202 5.96 12.30 -9.02
C ASP A 202 7.34 11.66 -9.28
N CYS A 203 7.99 12.05 -10.37
CA CYS A 203 9.37 11.63 -10.62
C CYS A 203 10.33 12.41 -9.71
N LEU A 204 11.29 11.72 -9.09
CA LEU A 204 12.28 12.33 -8.19
C LEU A 204 13.50 12.91 -8.91
N CYS A 205 13.47 13.04 -10.24
CA CYS A 205 14.56 13.62 -11.01
C CYS A 205 14.88 15.04 -10.53
N GLY A 206 16.13 15.25 -10.11
CA GLY A 206 16.63 16.58 -9.75
C GLY A 206 16.63 17.49 -10.98
N SER A 207 15.88 18.58 -10.92
CA SER A 207 15.82 19.68 -11.90
C SER A 207 15.23 19.34 -13.29
N PRO A 208 14.55 20.29 -13.97
CA PRO A 208 13.82 20.04 -15.22
C PRO A 208 14.69 19.81 -16.48
N ASP A 209 16.01 19.89 -16.40
CA ASP A 209 16.86 20.14 -17.58
C ASP A 209 17.24 18.89 -18.41
N HIS A 210 16.69 17.71 -18.11
CA HIS A 210 16.97 16.50 -18.89
C HIS A 210 15.77 15.77 -19.47
N TYR A 211 14.58 16.36 -19.42
CA TYR A 211 13.50 15.95 -20.33
C TYR A 211 13.63 16.73 -21.64
N HIS A 212 14.55 16.29 -22.50
CA HIS A 212 14.40 16.59 -23.92
C HIS A 212 13.14 15.88 -24.41
N ASP A 213 12.18 16.72 -24.72
CA ASP A 213 10.98 16.52 -25.53
C ASP A 213 11.21 15.44 -26.61
N ALA A 214 10.79 14.21 -26.35
CA ALA A 214 10.64 13.20 -27.39
C ALA A 214 9.32 13.47 -28.12
N GLY A 215 9.29 14.61 -28.81
CA GLY A 215 8.15 15.16 -29.52
C GLY A 215 8.57 15.72 -30.87
N THR A 216 8.63 14.84 -31.88
CA THR A 216 8.42 15.14 -33.31
C THR A 216 9.50 15.93 -34.07
N SER A 217 10.23 15.26 -34.98
CA SER A 217 10.25 15.67 -36.39
C SER A 217 10.78 14.59 -37.34
N LEU A 218 10.09 14.56 -38.48
CA LEU A 218 10.19 13.73 -39.67
C LEU A 218 11.56 13.71 -40.37
N VAL A 219 11.61 12.80 -41.36
CA VAL A 219 12.35 12.80 -42.63
C VAL A 219 13.57 11.88 -42.67
N THR A 220 13.40 10.71 -43.30
CA THR A 220 13.92 10.45 -44.67
C THR A 220 12.96 9.54 -45.42
#